data_AF-A0A2I1IQY5-F1
#
_entry.id   AF-A0A2I1IQY5-F1
#
_cell.length_a   1.000
_cell.length_b   1.000
_cell.length_c   1.000
_cell.angle_alpha   90.00
_cell.angle_beta   90.00
_cell.angle_gamma   90.00
#
_symmetry.space_group_name_H-M   'P 1'
#
loop_
_entity.id
_entity.type
_entity.pdbx_description
1 polymer ?
#
loop_
_entity_poly.entity_id
_entity_poly.type
_entity_poly.pdbx_seq_one_letter_code
_entity_poly.pdbx_strand_id
1 'polypeptide(L)'
;MFKEIRDLKPASVSIFVLGLVASWLFSLSLGMTIVGAQASKTDAGQQFSAVGGLQIALTTLAVLMCLPSVVKVAIRRDSRRIALWQVIGASPRSARARYLSIVAFSALAGSAVGGFLAFLSWPSFGKVIAYTGFLMLPALSDPLTVWAWTFGPGTAFIVLILALLLGTRQLNKIEPVEAVAETPEPVPSRRVGRAIFSIIIVFGMIASYIAIAATPKIQDPQKLSGLLSSYWGTALGLLIAYGISDRAIVRPVVQLVGHLIPLANLDSWVIARTSARRRATLSTSVITPLVVAAASVGSVFGMVNQTKNVTIALGAKEADLQVSPTSQIVLIFSAPVVIAAFSGVIAVYLTNRWRKHDIALLGALGASASSIRWSAVFECLIYFVSAVLISTLILGINAAAIGAALGHGPVPKAGPVWVGNETYYLLIAGFSLLAFSIVIPTFHETKTIDVAAIVQ
;
A
#
# COMPACT_ATOMS: atom_id res chain seq x y z
N MET A 1 17.65 4.05 -26.00
CA MET A 1 16.68 3.51 -25.01
C MET A 1 17.11 2.18 -24.39
N PHE A 2 17.32 1.09 -25.16
CA PHE A 2 17.68 -0.24 -24.58
C PHE A 2 18.97 -0.26 -23.74
N LYS A 3 20.03 0.47 -24.15
CA LYS A 3 21.25 0.61 -23.36
C LYS A 3 20.99 1.29 -22.00
N GLU A 4 20.11 2.29 -21.98
CA GLU A 4 19.75 3.03 -20.77
C GLU A 4 18.82 2.23 -19.84
N ILE A 5 17.93 1.40 -20.40
CA ILE A 5 17.15 0.43 -19.63
C ILE A 5 18.07 -0.58 -18.95
N ARG A 6 19.10 -1.06 -19.66
CA ARG A 6 20.13 -1.94 -19.09
C ARG A 6 20.89 -1.25 -17.95
N ASP A 7 21.13 0.05 -18.08
CA ASP A 7 21.82 0.86 -17.09
C ASP A 7 20.94 1.21 -15.86
N LEU A 8 19.62 1.23 -15.99
CA LEU A 8 18.66 1.40 -14.89
C LEU A 8 17.85 0.12 -14.62
N LYS A 9 18.47 -1.04 -14.83
CA LYS A 9 17.81 -2.35 -14.74
C LYS A 9 17.01 -2.54 -13.43
N PRO A 10 17.51 -2.19 -12.23
CA PRO A 10 16.75 -2.40 -11.00
C PRO A 10 15.44 -1.61 -10.95
N ALA A 11 15.46 -0.32 -11.34
CA ALA A 11 14.26 0.52 -11.37
C ALA A 11 13.29 0.06 -12.47
N SER A 12 13.79 -0.21 -13.67
CA SER A 12 13.00 -0.67 -14.81
C SER A 12 12.28 -1.99 -14.52
N VAL A 13 13.00 -3.00 -13.98
CA VAL A 13 12.41 -4.30 -13.60
C VAL A 13 11.36 -4.13 -12.51
N SER A 14 11.64 -3.29 -11.50
CA SER A 14 10.71 -3.03 -10.40
C SER A 14 9.38 -2.44 -10.89
N ILE A 15 9.45 -1.42 -11.75
CA ILE A 15 8.25 -0.77 -12.30
C ILE A 15 7.56 -1.67 -13.34
N PHE A 16 8.30 -2.47 -14.10
CA PHE A 16 7.73 -3.47 -15.00
C PHE A 16 6.89 -4.49 -14.21
N VAL A 17 7.42 -5.05 -13.12
CA VAL A 17 6.71 -6.03 -12.28
C VAL A 17 5.48 -5.40 -11.64
N LEU A 18 5.59 -4.20 -11.07
CA LEU A 18 4.42 -3.50 -10.51
C LEU A 18 3.38 -3.16 -11.57
N GLY A 19 3.81 -2.78 -12.78
CA GLY A 19 2.90 -2.50 -13.88
C GLY A 19 2.16 -3.74 -14.37
N LEU A 20 2.86 -4.87 -14.45
CA LEU A 20 2.27 -6.17 -14.75
C LEU A 20 1.22 -6.56 -13.72
N VAL A 21 1.55 -6.52 -12.44
CA VAL A 21 0.63 -6.90 -11.36
C VAL A 21 -0.57 -5.95 -11.27
N ALA A 22 -0.34 -4.64 -11.38
CA ALA A 22 -1.42 -3.65 -11.38
C ALA A 22 -2.37 -3.84 -12.56
N SER A 23 -1.84 -3.99 -13.77
CA SER A 23 -2.65 -4.21 -14.97
C SER A 23 -3.42 -5.53 -14.92
N TRP A 24 -2.81 -6.58 -14.40
CA TRP A 24 -3.48 -7.85 -14.17
C TRP A 24 -4.71 -7.69 -13.28
N LEU A 25 -4.55 -7.03 -12.12
CA LEU A 25 -5.63 -6.81 -11.16
C LEU A 25 -6.71 -5.84 -11.67
N PHE A 26 -6.32 -4.74 -12.31
CA PHE A 26 -7.28 -3.79 -12.90
C PHE A 26 -8.13 -4.44 -13.97
N SER A 27 -7.53 -5.26 -14.84
CA SER A 27 -8.24 -5.93 -15.92
C SER A 27 -9.24 -6.97 -15.39
N LEU A 28 -8.86 -7.76 -14.37
CA LEU A 28 -9.78 -8.69 -13.71
C LEU A 28 -10.92 -7.96 -13.00
N SER A 29 -10.61 -6.88 -12.27
CA SER A 29 -11.61 -6.09 -11.54
C SER A 29 -12.60 -5.40 -12.50
N LEU A 30 -12.11 -4.82 -13.60
CA LEU A 30 -12.95 -4.24 -14.64
C LEU A 30 -13.80 -5.29 -15.35
N GLY A 31 -13.25 -6.48 -15.59
CA GLY A 31 -14.01 -7.61 -16.12
C GLY A 31 -15.23 -7.92 -15.26
N MET A 32 -15.05 -8.01 -13.94
CA MET A 32 -16.17 -8.21 -13.01
C MET A 32 -17.17 -7.06 -13.03
N THR A 33 -16.69 -5.81 -13.03
CA THR A 33 -17.57 -4.64 -13.08
C THR A 33 -18.44 -4.62 -14.32
N ILE A 34 -17.86 -4.93 -15.49
CA ILE A 34 -18.57 -4.92 -16.78
C ILE A 34 -19.60 -6.06 -16.83
N VAL A 35 -19.20 -7.27 -16.45
CA VAL A 35 -20.12 -8.42 -16.40
C VAL A 35 -21.27 -8.15 -15.42
N GLY A 36 -20.97 -7.58 -14.24
CA GLY A 36 -21.98 -7.17 -13.27
C GLY A 36 -22.92 -6.09 -13.81
N ALA A 37 -22.38 -5.07 -14.48
CA ALA A 37 -23.17 -3.99 -15.06
C ALA A 37 -24.12 -4.47 -16.17
N GLN A 38 -23.68 -5.41 -17.01
CA GLN A 38 -24.50 -6.04 -18.04
C GLN A 38 -25.67 -6.83 -17.45
N ALA A 39 -25.49 -7.39 -16.25
CA ALA A 39 -26.51 -8.13 -15.50
C ALA A 39 -27.18 -7.30 -14.39
N SER A 40 -27.15 -5.97 -14.45
CA SER A 40 -27.63 -5.05 -13.40
C SER A 40 -29.09 -5.22 -12.98
N LYS A 41 -29.92 -5.89 -13.80
CA LYS A 41 -31.30 -6.26 -13.47
C LYS A 41 -31.40 -7.39 -12.43
N THR A 42 -30.29 -8.08 -12.15
CA THR A 42 -30.20 -9.14 -11.15
C THR A 42 -29.43 -8.64 -9.92
N ASP A 43 -29.83 -9.09 -8.73
CA ASP A 43 -29.12 -8.75 -7.48
C ASP A 43 -27.64 -9.16 -7.53
N ALA A 44 -27.37 -10.30 -8.18
CA ALA A 44 -26.02 -10.80 -8.41
C ALA A 44 -25.18 -9.86 -9.30
N GLY A 45 -25.77 -9.29 -10.36
CA GLY A 45 -25.09 -8.31 -11.21
C GLY A 45 -24.74 -7.02 -10.48
N GLN A 46 -25.64 -6.52 -9.61
CA GLN A 46 -25.36 -5.36 -8.77
C GLN A 46 -24.22 -5.61 -7.79
N GLN A 47 -24.17 -6.80 -7.17
CA GLN A 47 -23.07 -7.21 -6.29
C GLN A 47 -21.73 -7.25 -7.02
N PHE A 48 -21.64 -7.88 -8.20
CA PHE A 48 -20.39 -7.92 -8.98
C PHE A 48 -19.92 -6.54 -9.44
N SER A 49 -20.85 -5.68 -9.86
CA SER A 49 -20.55 -4.30 -10.25
C SER A 49 -19.95 -3.51 -9.08
N ALA A 50 -20.59 -3.61 -7.89
CA ALA A 50 -20.11 -2.93 -6.69
C ALA A 50 -18.75 -3.47 -6.21
N VAL A 51 -18.57 -4.79 -6.19
CA VAL A 51 -17.32 -5.44 -5.76
C VAL A 51 -16.17 -5.13 -6.70
N GLY A 52 -16.37 -5.23 -8.02
CA GLY A 52 -15.37 -4.87 -9.02
C GLY A 52 -15.00 -3.39 -8.97
N GLY A 53 -15.98 -2.51 -8.83
CA GLY A 53 -15.76 -1.06 -8.64
C GLY A 53 -14.93 -0.75 -7.39
N LEU A 54 -15.26 -1.41 -6.27
CA LEU A 54 -14.52 -1.26 -5.01
C LEU A 54 -13.07 -1.75 -5.14
N GLN A 55 -12.84 -2.89 -5.80
CA GLN A 55 -11.49 -3.38 -6.08
C GLN A 55 -10.67 -2.40 -6.92
N ILE A 56 -11.26 -1.80 -7.94
CA ILE A 56 -10.58 -0.78 -8.78
C ILE A 56 -10.16 0.41 -7.91
N ALA A 57 -11.06 0.91 -7.05
CA ALA A 57 -10.76 2.03 -6.16
C ALA A 57 -9.62 1.71 -5.18
N LEU A 58 -9.70 0.54 -4.52
CA LEU A 58 -8.67 0.07 -3.58
C LEU A 58 -7.32 -0.16 -4.26
N THR A 59 -7.31 -0.75 -5.46
CA THR A 59 -6.10 -0.99 -6.25
C THR A 59 -5.45 0.32 -6.68
N THR A 60 -6.26 1.27 -7.14
CA THR A 60 -5.79 2.63 -7.51
C THR A 60 -5.09 3.29 -6.35
N LEU A 61 -5.74 3.27 -5.18
CA LEU A 61 -5.19 3.85 -3.98
C LEU A 61 -3.91 3.12 -3.53
N ALA A 62 -3.86 1.79 -3.62
CA ALA A 62 -2.67 1.02 -3.26
C ALA A 62 -1.48 1.38 -4.15
N VAL A 63 -1.69 1.50 -5.46
CA VAL A 63 -0.65 1.94 -6.41
C VAL A 63 -0.19 3.37 -6.10
N LEU A 64 -1.13 4.30 -5.91
CA LEU A 64 -0.81 5.71 -5.63
C LEU A 64 -0.06 5.91 -4.30
N MET A 65 -0.22 5.02 -3.33
CA MET A 65 0.47 5.10 -2.04
C MET A 65 1.80 4.33 -2.01
N CYS A 66 1.83 3.14 -2.61
CA CYS A 66 3.02 2.28 -2.53
C CYS A 66 4.07 2.66 -3.58
N LEU A 67 3.67 2.93 -4.83
CA LEU A 67 4.61 3.15 -5.93
C LEU A 67 5.50 4.40 -5.72
N PRO A 68 5.00 5.56 -5.26
CA PRO A 68 5.88 6.71 -5.03
C PRO A 68 7.00 6.41 -4.04
N SER A 69 6.75 5.54 -3.07
CA SER A 69 7.76 5.13 -2.09
C SER A 69 8.82 4.23 -2.71
N VAL A 70 8.41 3.26 -3.54
CA VAL A 70 9.32 2.42 -4.33
C VAL A 70 10.18 3.26 -5.27
N VAL A 71 9.57 4.23 -5.96
CA VAL A 71 10.26 5.12 -6.92
C VAL A 71 11.30 5.97 -6.22
N LYS A 72 11.03 6.49 -5.02
CA LYS A 72 12.03 7.26 -4.23
C LYS A 72 13.23 6.39 -3.88
N VAL A 73 13.01 5.15 -3.47
CA VAL A 73 14.07 4.19 -3.17
C VAL A 73 14.89 3.86 -4.43
N ALA A 74 14.22 3.64 -5.56
CA ALA A 74 14.86 3.41 -6.86
C ALA A 74 15.72 4.61 -7.31
N ILE A 75 15.17 5.83 -7.26
CA ILE A 75 15.89 7.07 -7.59
C ILE A 75 17.14 7.22 -6.73
N ARG A 76 17.03 6.96 -5.42
CA ARG A 76 18.17 7.09 -4.52
C ARG A 76 19.21 6.01 -4.80
N ARG A 77 18.82 4.79 -5.16
CA ARG A 77 19.75 3.75 -5.63
C ARG A 77 20.50 4.17 -6.89
N ASP A 78 19.81 4.88 -7.79
CA ASP A 78 20.36 5.35 -9.07
C ASP A 78 20.96 6.76 -8.98
N SER A 79 21.04 7.37 -7.79
CA SER A 79 21.41 8.78 -7.59
C SER A 79 22.74 9.14 -8.23
N ARG A 80 23.77 8.30 -8.07
CA ARG A 80 25.10 8.51 -8.65
C ARG A 80 25.05 8.59 -10.18
N ARG A 81 24.24 7.74 -10.83
CA ARG A 81 24.08 7.75 -12.29
C ARG A 81 23.32 8.97 -12.77
N ILE A 82 22.28 9.35 -12.04
CA ILE A 82 21.49 10.57 -12.31
C ILE A 82 22.37 11.81 -12.14
N ALA A 83 23.24 11.84 -11.12
CA ALA A 83 24.20 12.90 -10.91
C ALA A 83 25.24 12.97 -12.05
N LEU A 84 25.73 11.83 -12.54
CA LEU A 84 26.64 11.80 -13.71
C LEU A 84 25.99 12.43 -14.95
N TRP A 85 24.69 12.24 -15.18
CA TRP A 85 24.00 12.95 -16.27
C TRP A 85 24.03 14.47 -16.09
N GLN A 86 23.87 14.95 -14.85
CA GLN A 86 23.94 16.37 -14.54
C GLN A 86 25.37 16.93 -14.68
N VAL A 87 26.39 16.16 -14.30
CA VAL A 87 27.82 16.53 -14.47
C VAL A 87 28.18 16.69 -15.95
N ILE A 88 27.62 15.85 -16.83
CA ILE A 88 27.80 15.94 -18.29
C ILE A 88 27.00 17.11 -18.90
N GLY A 89 26.28 17.89 -18.09
CA GLY A 89 25.56 19.10 -18.50
C GLY A 89 24.06 18.91 -18.72
N ALA A 90 23.48 17.76 -18.38
CA ALA A 90 22.03 17.60 -18.46
C ALA A 90 21.32 18.41 -17.36
N SER A 91 20.36 19.26 -17.75
CA SER A 91 19.55 19.97 -16.77
C SER A 91 18.74 18.99 -15.88
N PRO A 92 18.41 19.34 -14.62
CA PRO A 92 17.62 18.49 -13.73
C PRO A 92 16.26 18.08 -14.33
N ARG A 93 15.66 18.96 -15.15
CA ARG A 93 14.42 18.68 -15.89
C ARG A 93 14.63 17.62 -16.97
N SER A 94 15.73 17.70 -17.71
CA SER A 94 16.09 16.72 -18.74
C SER A 94 16.39 15.35 -18.12
N ALA A 95 17.17 15.30 -17.04
CA ALA A 95 17.45 14.06 -16.30
C ALA A 95 16.16 13.42 -15.76
N ARG A 96 15.24 14.21 -15.21
CA ARG A 96 13.93 13.73 -14.76
C ARG A 96 13.07 13.21 -15.92
N ALA A 97 12.99 13.96 -17.02
CA ALA A 97 12.23 13.53 -18.19
C ALA A 97 12.76 12.22 -18.75
N ARG A 98 14.09 12.07 -18.84
CA ARG A 98 14.75 10.83 -19.29
C ARG A 98 14.43 9.65 -18.37
N TYR A 99 14.57 9.83 -17.04
CA TYR A 99 14.23 8.79 -16.07
C TYR A 99 12.75 8.40 -16.17
N LEU A 100 11.85 9.38 -16.27
CA LEU A 100 10.43 9.16 -16.41
C LEU A 100 10.10 8.39 -17.69
N SER A 101 10.73 8.70 -18.82
CA SER A 101 10.51 8.00 -20.10
C SER A 101 10.92 6.52 -20.04
N ILE A 102 12.07 6.22 -19.42
CA ILE A 102 12.56 4.83 -19.24
C ILE A 102 11.58 4.03 -18.38
N VAL A 103 11.16 4.63 -17.28
CA VAL A 103 10.26 4.02 -16.32
C VAL A 103 8.83 3.91 -16.87
N ALA A 104 8.35 4.91 -17.61
CA ALA A 104 7.06 4.90 -18.30
C ALA A 104 7.01 3.80 -19.36
N PHE A 105 8.08 3.60 -20.13
CA PHE A 105 8.15 2.49 -21.08
C PHE A 105 8.13 1.13 -20.38
N SER A 106 8.82 1.01 -19.26
CA SER A 106 8.79 -0.20 -18.43
C SER A 106 7.39 -0.46 -17.87
N ALA A 107 6.68 0.60 -17.45
CA ALA A 107 5.30 0.53 -16.98
C ALA A 107 4.35 0.15 -18.13
N LEU A 108 4.54 0.69 -19.34
CA LEU A 108 3.74 0.35 -20.52
C LEU A 108 3.91 -1.13 -20.91
N ALA A 109 5.15 -1.60 -20.97
CA ALA A 109 5.46 -3.00 -21.24
C ALA A 109 4.88 -3.91 -20.15
N GLY A 110 5.03 -3.53 -18.87
CA GLY A 110 4.41 -4.24 -17.74
C GLY A 110 2.89 -4.30 -17.89
N SER A 111 2.25 -3.16 -18.16
CA SER A 111 0.80 -3.09 -18.33
C SER A 111 0.29 -3.96 -19.48
N ALA A 112 0.99 -3.99 -20.62
CA ALA A 112 0.62 -4.84 -21.75
C ALA A 112 0.68 -6.33 -21.37
N VAL A 113 1.78 -6.76 -20.72
CA VAL A 113 1.95 -8.16 -20.27
C VAL A 113 0.93 -8.51 -19.18
N GLY A 114 0.63 -7.59 -18.27
CA GLY A 114 -0.38 -7.79 -17.23
C GLY A 114 -1.80 -7.96 -17.79
N GLY A 115 -2.14 -7.22 -18.85
CA GLY A 115 -3.41 -7.37 -19.57
C GLY A 115 -3.53 -8.72 -20.26
N PHE A 116 -2.44 -9.19 -20.87
CA PHE A 116 -2.39 -10.53 -21.47
C PHE A 116 -2.52 -11.63 -20.41
N LEU A 117 -1.88 -11.48 -19.25
CA LEU A 117 -2.04 -12.39 -18.11
C LEU A 117 -3.47 -12.40 -17.56
N ALA A 118 -4.16 -11.25 -17.54
CA ALA A 118 -5.57 -11.18 -17.14
C ALA A 118 -6.46 -11.97 -18.08
N PHE A 119 -6.26 -11.82 -19.39
CA PHE A 119 -6.98 -12.62 -20.39
C PHE A 119 -6.78 -14.13 -20.17
N LEU A 120 -5.53 -14.56 -19.96
CA LEU A 120 -5.21 -15.97 -19.74
C LEU A 120 -5.77 -16.52 -18.42
N SER A 121 -5.78 -15.71 -17.37
CA SER A 121 -6.22 -16.12 -16.03
C SER A 121 -7.72 -16.00 -15.79
N TRP A 122 -8.46 -15.30 -16.66
CA TRP A 122 -9.90 -15.08 -16.51
C TRP A 122 -10.74 -16.35 -16.30
N PRO A 123 -10.56 -17.44 -17.07
CA PRO A 123 -11.35 -18.66 -16.86
C PRO A 123 -11.10 -19.30 -15.49
N SER A 124 -9.85 -19.27 -15.04
CA SER A 124 -9.47 -19.76 -13.70
C SER A 124 -10.02 -18.85 -12.60
N PHE A 125 -10.03 -17.54 -12.84
CA PHE A 125 -10.59 -16.55 -11.93
C PHE A 125 -12.10 -16.72 -11.75
N GLY A 126 -12.85 -16.96 -12.83
CA GLY A 126 -14.28 -17.29 -12.76
C GLY A 126 -14.56 -18.55 -11.92
N LYS A 127 -13.71 -19.58 -12.02
CA LYS A 127 -13.80 -20.77 -11.15
C LYS A 127 -13.50 -20.44 -9.68
N VAL A 128 -12.51 -19.60 -9.40
CA VAL A 128 -12.22 -19.17 -8.02
C VAL A 128 -13.40 -18.41 -7.43
N ILE A 129 -14.01 -17.50 -8.20
CA ILE A 129 -15.25 -16.80 -7.80
C ILE A 129 -16.35 -17.81 -7.50
N ALA A 130 -16.45 -18.90 -8.27
CA ALA A 130 -17.46 -19.92 -8.01
C ALA A 130 -17.35 -20.54 -6.61
N TYR A 131 -16.15 -20.67 -6.07
CA TYR A 131 -15.90 -21.16 -4.70
C TYR A 131 -16.10 -20.11 -3.62
N THR A 132 -16.23 -18.82 -3.97
CA THR A 132 -16.39 -17.76 -2.98
C THR A 132 -17.82 -17.64 -2.43
N GLY A 133 -18.80 -18.31 -3.04
CA GLY A 133 -20.20 -18.29 -2.61
C GLY A 133 -20.98 -17.07 -3.12
N PHE A 134 -20.47 -16.31 -4.11
CA PHE A 134 -21.28 -15.31 -4.84
C PHE A 134 -22.39 -15.98 -5.65
N LEU A 135 -23.50 -15.28 -5.87
CA LEU A 135 -24.55 -15.73 -6.78
C LEU A 135 -23.98 -15.85 -8.20
N MET A 136 -24.04 -17.03 -8.81
CA MET A 136 -23.38 -17.28 -10.09
C MET A 136 -24.04 -16.49 -11.22
N LEU A 137 -23.21 -15.80 -12.01
CA LEU A 137 -23.61 -15.24 -13.30
C LEU A 137 -23.09 -16.17 -14.41
N PRO A 138 -23.96 -16.66 -15.31
CA PRO A 138 -23.52 -17.45 -16.48
C PRO A 138 -22.46 -16.71 -17.32
N ALA A 139 -22.54 -15.38 -17.37
CA ALA A 139 -21.62 -14.50 -18.09
C ALA A 139 -20.18 -14.46 -17.54
N LEU A 140 -19.90 -15.03 -16.35
CA LEU A 140 -18.51 -15.25 -15.88
C LEU A 140 -17.80 -16.40 -16.61
N SER A 141 -18.55 -17.29 -17.26
CA SER A 141 -17.99 -18.39 -18.05
C SER A 141 -17.57 -17.96 -19.47
N ASP A 142 -18.02 -16.78 -19.90
CA ASP A 142 -17.62 -16.17 -21.16
C ASP A 142 -16.18 -15.61 -21.09
N PRO A 143 -15.46 -15.54 -22.22
CA PRO A 143 -14.13 -14.95 -22.26
C PRO A 143 -14.15 -13.47 -21.82
N LEU A 144 -13.03 -13.00 -21.28
CA LEU A 144 -12.87 -11.63 -20.80
C LEU A 144 -13.33 -10.63 -21.88
N THR A 145 -14.21 -9.71 -21.50
CA THR A 145 -14.75 -8.72 -22.45
C THR A 145 -13.63 -7.89 -23.09
N VAL A 146 -13.80 -7.58 -24.39
CA VAL A 146 -12.85 -6.75 -25.17
C VAL A 146 -12.58 -5.41 -24.47
N TRP A 147 -13.60 -4.86 -23.80
CA TRP A 147 -13.50 -3.63 -23.02
C TRP A 147 -12.61 -3.75 -21.78
N ALA A 148 -12.71 -4.85 -21.02
CA ALA A 148 -11.83 -5.09 -19.87
C ALA A 148 -10.38 -5.29 -20.31
N TRP A 149 -10.17 -6.00 -21.42
CA TRP A 149 -8.84 -6.26 -21.98
C TRP A 149 -8.14 -5.00 -22.51
N THR A 150 -8.89 -4.02 -23.01
CA THR A 150 -8.35 -2.76 -23.55
C THR A 150 -8.23 -1.67 -22.47
N PHE A 151 -9.28 -1.44 -21.68
CA PHE A 151 -9.29 -0.39 -20.68
C PHE A 151 -8.57 -0.76 -19.37
N GLY A 152 -8.43 -2.06 -19.05
CA GLY A 152 -7.67 -2.51 -17.87
C GLY A 152 -6.20 -2.08 -17.91
N PRO A 153 -5.44 -2.43 -18.96
CA PRO A 153 -4.06 -1.98 -19.11
C PRO A 153 -3.93 -0.45 -19.22
N GLY A 154 -4.88 0.19 -19.90
CA GLY A 154 -4.91 1.65 -20.05
C GLY A 154 -5.08 2.38 -18.71
N THR A 155 -6.05 1.96 -17.89
CA THR A 155 -6.27 2.52 -16.55
C THR A 155 -5.06 2.26 -15.64
N ALA A 156 -4.51 1.05 -15.65
CA ALA A 156 -3.30 0.72 -14.90
C ALA A 156 -2.13 1.64 -15.31
N PHE A 157 -1.89 1.81 -16.60
CA PHE A 157 -0.84 2.68 -17.11
C PHE A 157 -1.02 4.14 -16.66
N ILE A 158 -2.24 4.68 -16.75
CA ILE A 158 -2.54 6.06 -16.30
C ILE A 158 -2.26 6.22 -14.80
N VAL A 159 -2.74 5.30 -13.97
CA VAL A 159 -2.54 5.33 -12.51
C VAL A 159 -1.05 5.21 -12.17
N LEU A 160 -0.32 4.33 -12.84
CA LEU A 160 1.13 4.20 -12.68
C LEU A 160 1.83 5.50 -13.06
N ILE A 161 1.53 6.09 -14.21
CA ILE A 161 2.14 7.37 -14.63
C ILE A 161 1.85 8.48 -13.61
N LEU A 162 0.62 8.56 -13.10
CA LEU A 162 0.30 9.53 -12.05
C LEU A 162 1.14 9.29 -10.79
N ALA A 163 1.25 8.05 -10.33
CA ALA A 163 2.09 7.68 -9.19
C ALA A 163 3.59 7.94 -9.43
N LEU A 164 4.09 7.68 -10.64
CA LEU A 164 5.47 7.97 -11.07
C LEU A 164 5.75 9.47 -11.07
N LEU A 165 4.80 10.28 -11.56
CA LEU A 165 4.90 11.74 -11.53
C LEU A 165 4.96 12.25 -10.10
N LEU A 166 4.17 11.68 -9.18
CA LEU A 166 4.21 12.01 -7.75
C LEU A 166 5.55 11.61 -7.12
N GLY A 167 6.08 10.42 -7.43
CA GLY A 167 7.35 9.90 -6.91
C GLY A 167 8.59 10.64 -7.43
N THR A 168 8.61 11.05 -8.70
CA THR A 168 9.76 11.69 -9.37
C THR A 168 9.87 13.19 -9.12
N ARG A 169 8.89 13.84 -8.48
CA ARG A 169 8.92 15.29 -8.19
C ARG A 169 10.16 15.74 -7.41
N GLN A 170 10.79 14.84 -6.65
CA GLN A 170 11.99 15.14 -5.87
C GLN A 170 13.25 15.31 -6.75
N LEU A 171 13.29 14.72 -7.95
CA LEU A 171 14.43 14.84 -8.88
C LEU A 171 14.69 16.27 -9.36
N ASN A 172 13.67 17.13 -9.36
CA ASN A 172 13.83 18.54 -9.74
C ASN A 172 14.66 19.35 -8.72
N LYS A 173 15.01 18.77 -7.57
CA LYS A 173 15.60 19.47 -6.42
C LYS A 173 16.87 18.80 -5.89
N ILE A 174 17.33 17.71 -6.50
CA ILE A 174 18.57 17.08 -6.09
C ILE A 174 19.70 17.92 -6.68
N GLU A 175 20.44 18.62 -5.82
CA GLU A 175 21.70 19.22 -6.22
C GLU A 175 22.73 18.11 -6.49
N PRO A 176 23.48 18.18 -7.61
CA PRO A 176 24.42 17.13 -8.00
C PRO A 176 25.47 16.82 -6.92
N VAL A 177 25.81 17.81 -6.10
CA VAL A 177 26.82 17.71 -5.03
C VAL A 177 26.30 16.92 -3.82
N GLU A 178 25.04 17.14 -3.39
CA GLU A 178 24.41 16.34 -2.33
C GLU A 178 24.16 14.88 -2.76
N ALA A 179 23.88 14.66 -4.05
CA ALA A 179 23.67 13.32 -4.60
C ALA A 179 24.92 12.43 -4.54
N VAL A 180 26.10 13.06 -4.52
CA VAL A 180 27.42 12.40 -4.47
C VAL A 180 27.95 12.34 -3.04
N ALA A 181 27.61 13.31 -2.18
CA ALA A 181 28.14 13.42 -0.81
C ALA A 181 27.42 12.56 0.25
N GLU A 182 26.38 11.79 -0.12
CA GLU A 182 25.58 10.97 0.81
C GLU A 182 25.09 11.73 2.05
N THR A 183 24.86 13.05 1.93
CA THR A 183 24.49 13.90 3.06
C THR A 183 23.10 13.56 3.61
N PRO A 184 22.88 13.68 4.93
CA PRO A 184 21.59 13.40 5.55
C PRO A 184 20.48 14.27 4.97
N GLU A 185 19.30 13.67 4.76
CA GLU A 185 18.17 14.27 4.03
C GLU A 185 17.87 15.72 4.47
N PRO A 186 17.93 16.71 3.58
CA PRO A 186 17.46 18.05 3.89
C PRO A 186 15.95 18.02 4.21
N VAL A 187 15.55 18.81 5.22
CA VAL A 187 14.15 18.90 5.65
C VAL A 187 13.35 19.62 4.55
N PRO A 188 12.35 18.98 3.90
CA PRO A 188 11.68 19.58 2.75
C PRO A 188 10.76 20.76 3.14
N SER A 189 10.90 21.91 2.48
CA SER A 189 10.14 23.16 2.78
C SER A 189 8.64 23.13 2.48
N ARG A 190 8.11 22.11 1.79
CA ARG A 190 6.67 21.97 1.46
C ARG A 190 5.86 21.08 2.40
N ARG A 191 6.33 20.84 3.64
CA ARG A 191 5.55 20.14 4.68
C ARG A 191 4.17 20.76 4.87
N VAL A 192 4.08 22.09 4.79
CA VAL A 192 2.87 22.86 5.08
C VAL A 192 1.75 22.57 4.07
N GLY A 193 2.02 22.59 2.76
CA GLY A 193 0.96 22.35 1.75
C GLY A 193 0.39 20.93 1.77
N ARG A 194 1.23 19.90 1.99
CA ARG A 194 0.75 18.51 2.16
C ARG A 194 -0.04 18.35 3.46
N ALA A 195 0.42 18.99 4.54
CA ALA A 195 -0.29 19.00 5.82
C ALA A 195 -1.66 19.67 5.68
N ILE A 196 -1.76 20.82 5.02
CA ILE A 196 -3.04 21.52 4.76
C ILE A 196 -4.00 20.60 4.01
N PHE A 197 -3.57 19.97 2.91
CA PHE A 197 -4.45 19.08 2.15
C PHE A 197 -4.87 17.84 2.95
N SER A 198 -3.97 17.28 3.75
CA SER A 198 -4.29 16.20 4.69
C SER A 198 -5.31 16.64 5.74
N ILE A 199 -5.19 17.86 6.27
CA ILE A 199 -6.13 18.44 7.25
C ILE A 199 -7.50 18.66 6.59
N ILE A 200 -7.55 19.15 5.36
CA ILE A 200 -8.80 19.34 4.60
C ILE A 200 -9.54 18.01 4.43
N ILE A 201 -8.83 16.93 4.07
CA ILE A 201 -9.45 15.60 3.97
C ILE A 201 -10.02 15.15 5.31
N VAL A 202 -9.24 15.27 6.39
CA VAL A 202 -9.69 14.89 7.74
C VAL A 202 -10.91 15.72 8.15
N PHE A 203 -10.93 17.02 7.87
CA PHE A 203 -12.08 17.89 8.14
C PHE A 203 -13.31 17.47 7.33
N GLY A 204 -13.12 17.11 6.05
CA GLY A 204 -14.18 16.53 5.22
C GLY A 204 -14.73 15.21 5.78
N MET A 205 -13.88 14.36 6.37
CA MET A 205 -14.34 13.14 7.06
C MET A 205 -15.14 13.47 8.32
N ILE A 206 -14.68 14.43 9.12
CA ILE A 206 -15.40 14.91 10.32
C ILE A 206 -16.79 15.44 9.92
N ALA A 207 -16.86 16.28 8.89
CA ALA A 207 -18.13 16.79 8.36
C ALA A 207 -19.05 15.65 7.89
N SER A 208 -18.48 14.61 7.26
CA SER A 208 -19.23 13.42 6.84
C SER A 208 -19.82 12.67 8.04
N TYR A 209 -19.06 12.49 9.12
CA TYR A 209 -19.57 11.87 10.35
C TYR A 209 -20.67 12.70 11.02
N ILE A 210 -20.52 14.03 11.04
CA ILE A 210 -21.55 14.95 11.57
C ILE A 210 -22.83 14.84 10.73
N ALA A 211 -22.72 14.76 9.41
CA ALA A 211 -23.87 14.59 8.53
C ALA A 211 -24.59 13.25 8.77
N ILE A 212 -23.83 12.16 8.99
CA ILE A 212 -24.40 10.86 9.36
C ILE A 212 -25.12 10.95 10.71
N ALA A 213 -24.52 11.60 11.70
CA ALA A 213 -25.12 11.79 13.02
C ALA A 213 -26.40 12.65 13.01
N ALA A 214 -26.48 13.61 12.09
CA ALA A 214 -27.66 14.46 11.89
C ALA A 214 -28.80 13.76 11.13
N THR A 215 -28.55 12.56 10.59
CA THR A 215 -29.57 11.82 9.85
C THR A 215 -30.62 11.26 10.82
N PRO A 216 -31.93 11.50 10.57
CA PRO A 216 -32.99 10.98 11.43
C PRO A 216 -33.03 9.44 11.40
N LYS A 217 -33.77 8.86 12.35
CA LYS A 217 -33.91 7.40 12.48
C LYS A 217 -34.38 6.77 11.15
N ILE A 218 -33.59 5.84 10.62
CA ILE A 218 -33.89 5.14 9.37
C ILE A 218 -34.34 3.72 9.70
N GLN A 219 -35.48 3.33 9.12
CA GLN A 219 -35.98 1.95 9.15
C GLN A 219 -35.89 1.26 7.78
N ASP A 220 -35.64 2.04 6.71
CA ASP A 220 -35.51 1.55 5.35
C ASP A 220 -34.13 0.89 5.13
N PRO A 221 -34.07 -0.42 4.83
CA PRO A 221 -32.82 -1.16 4.65
C PRO A 221 -31.93 -0.61 3.54
N GLN A 222 -32.50 -0.06 2.47
CA GLN A 222 -31.71 0.44 1.33
C GLN A 222 -30.96 1.73 1.69
N LYS A 223 -31.63 2.66 2.37
CA LYS A 223 -31.00 3.90 2.87
C LYS A 223 -29.93 3.60 3.91
N LEU A 224 -30.18 2.60 4.76
CA LEU A 224 -29.23 2.16 5.77
C LEU A 224 -27.98 1.52 5.13
N SER A 225 -28.16 0.69 4.11
CA SER A 225 -27.05 0.11 3.33
C SER A 225 -26.20 1.20 2.68
N GLY A 226 -26.82 2.24 2.14
CA GLY A 226 -26.11 3.42 1.62
C GLY A 226 -25.26 4.12 2.69
N LEU A 227 -25.79 4.32 3.89
CA LEU A 227 -25.03 4.88 5.01
C LEU A 227 -23.91 3.96 5.49
N LEU A 228 -24.14 2.65 5.56
CA LEU A 228 -23.10 1.69 5.93
C LEU A 228 -21.98 1.65 4.89
N SER A 229 -22.29 1.89 3.61
CA SER A 229 -21.26 2.05 2.57
C SER A 229 -20.36 3.27 2.79
N SER A 230 -20.78 4.28 3.58
CA SER A 230 -19.89 5.39 3.95
C SER A 230 -18.73 4.95 4.85
N TYR A 231 -18.83 3.78 5.52
CA TYR A 231 -17.77 3.23 6.38
C TYR A 231 -16.46 3.07 5.62
N TRP A 232 -16.49 2.47 4.44
CA TRP A 232 -15.28 2.25 3.66
C TRP A 232 -14.82 3.55 2.99
N GLY A 233 -15.74 4.40 2.51
CA GLY A 233 -15.41 5.70 1.92
C GLY A 233 -14.65 6.60 2.90
N THR A 234 -15.09 6.63 4.16
CA THR A 234 -14.42 7.37 5.24
C THR A 234 -13.08 6.76 5.64
N ALA A 235 -12.99 5.44 5.70
CA ALA A 235 -11.72 4.74 5.94
C ALA A 235 -10.69 5.02 4.83
N LEU A 236 -11.11 5.02 3.56
CA LEU A 236 -10.25 5.40 2.44
C LEU A 236 -9.82 6.86 2.51
N GLY A 237 -10.72 7.77 2.90
CA GLY A 237 -10.38 9.17 3.12
C GLY A 237 -9.25 9.33 4.15
N LEU A 238 -9.36 8.65 5.29
CA LEU A 238 -8.31 8.64 6.32
C LEU A 238 -7.01 8.02 5.80
N LEU A 239 -7.09 6.97 4.98
CA LEU A 239 -5.93 6.35 4.38
C LEU A 239 -5.23 7.26 3.36
N ILE A 240 -5.98 8.02 2.56
CA ILE A 240 -5.44 9.03 1.64
C ILE A 240 -4.76 10.14 2.44
N ALA A 241 -5.36 10.61 3.53
CA ALA A 241 -4.73 11.58 4.43
C ALA A 241 -3.40 11.05 4.98
N TYR A 242 -3.37 9.78 5.40
CA TYR A 242 -2.12 9.09 5.79
C TYR A 242 -1.11 9.05 4.64
N GLY A 243 -1.49 8.66 3.41
CA GLY A 243 -0.58 8.59 2.27
C GLY A 243 0.03 9.93 1.89
N ILE A 244 -0.75 11.02 2.02
CA ILE A 244 -0.28 12.38 1.79
C ILE A 244 0.64 12.85 2.91
N SER A 245 0.51 12.32 4.13
CA SER A 245 1.31 12.68 5.30
C SER A 245 2.26 11.57 5.78
N ASP A 246 2.53 10.58 4.93
CA ASP A 246 3.25 9.33 5.23
C ASP A 246 4.54 9.55 6.04
N ARG A 247 5.44 10.39 5.53
CA ARG A 247 6.73 10.68 6.16
C ARG A 247 6.60 11.50 7.46
N ALA A 248 5.52 12.27 7.61
CA ALA A 248 5.26 13.04 8.83
C ALA A 248 4.74 12.15 9.95
N ILE A 249 4.03 11.06 9.62
CA ILE A 249 3.46 10.11 10.58
C ILE A 249 4.44 8.97 10.90
N VAL A 250 5.08 8.39 9.89
CA VAL A 250 5.99 7.24 10.08
C VAL A 250 7.20 7.62 10.95
N ARG A 251 7.80 8.79 10.74
CA ARG A 251 9.00 9.22 11.49
C ARG A 251 8.78 9.29 13.01
N PRO A 252 7.76 9.98 13.55
CA PRO A 252 7.52 10.01 14.98
C PRO A 252 7.09 8.66 15.53
N VAL A 253 6.31 7.86 14.78
CA VAL A 253 5.91 6.51 15.22
C VAL A 253 7.13 5.60 15.38
N VAL A 254 8.05 5.59 14.41
CA VAL A 254 9.30 4.81 14.51
C VAL A 254 10.15 5.27 15.71
N GLN A 255 10.17 6.57 16.01
CA GLN A 255 10.87 7.10 17.18
C GLN A 255 10.22 6.68 18.49
N LEU A 256 8.88 6.72 18.54
CA LEU A 256 8.07 6.29 19.68
C LEU A 256 8.30 4.80 19.97
N VAL A 257 8.16 3.94 18.96
CA VAL A 257 8.39 2.48 19.10
C VAL A 257 9.81 2.20 19.58
N GLY A 258 10.81 2.89 19.00
CA GLY A 258 12.19 2.76 19.42
C GLY A 258 12.47 3.22 20.86
N HIS A 259 11.58 4.01 21.47
CA HIS A 259 11.71 4.48 22.84
C HIS A 259 10.87 3.69 23.85
N LEU A 260 9.70 3.19 23.43
CA LEU A 260 8.80 2.41 24.27
C LEU A 260 9.37 1.05 24.67
N ILE A 261 10.23 0.46 23.83
CA ILE A 261 10.83 -0.85 24.08
C ILE A 261 12.18 -0.66 24.79
N PRO A 262 12.32 -1.08 26.07
CA PRO A 262 13.49 -0.81 26.90
C PRO A 262 14.66 -1.78 26.63
N LEU A 263 15.06 -1.92 25.36
CA LEU A 263 16.17 -2.77 24.95
C LEU A 263 17.46 -1.97 24.68
N ALA A 264 17.59 -0.78 25.30
CA ALA A 264 18.69 0.16 25.07
C ALA A 264 20.08 -0.43 25.41
N ASN A 265 20.14 -1.47 26.23
CA ASN A 265 21.38 -2.13 26.63
C ASN A 265 21.91 -3.12 25.57
N LEU A 266 21.13 -3.42 24.53
CA LEU A 266 21.54 -4.31 23.44
C LEU A 266 22.08 -3.49 22.27
N ASP A 267 23.34 -3.69 21.89
CA ASP A 267 23.96 -3.03 20.73
C ASP A 267 23.12 -3.20 19.46
N SER A 268 22.58 -4.41 19.25
CA SER A 268 21.72 -4.74 18.11
C SER A 268 20.45 -3.90 18.06
N TRP A 269 19.87 -3.57 19.22
CA TRP A 269 18.69 -2.70 19.32
C TRP A 269 19.04 -1.25 19.02
N VAL A 270 20.17 -0.76 19.56
CA VAL A 270 20.65 0.60 19.31
C VAL A 270 20.95 0.81 17.83
N ILE A 271 21.62 -0.15 17.18
CA ILE A 271 21.87 -0.16 15.74
C ILE A 271 20.55 -0.14 14.97
N ALA A 272 19.60 -1.02 15.31
CA ALA A 272 18.29 -1.09 14.64
C ALA A 272 17.50 0.21 14.77
N ARG A 273 17.41 0.77 15.98
CA ARG A 273 16.69 2.03 16.27
C ARG A 273 17.30 3.21 15.54
N THR A 274 18.63 3.34 15.57
CA THR A 274 19.33 4.44 14.91
C THR A 274 19.23 4.33 13.39
N SER A 275 19.36 3.11 12.86
CA SER A 275 19.12 2.79 11.45
C SER A 275 17.72 3.20 11.00
N ALA A 276 16.68 2.71 11.68
CA ALA A 276 15.28 2.98 11.34
C ALA A 276 14.93 4.48 11.42
N ARG A 277 15.54 5.22 12.37
CA ARG A 277 15.35 6.66 12.54
C ARG A 277 16.06 7.49 11.46
N ARG A 278 17.29 7.14 11.09
CA ARG A 278 18.09 7.88 10.10
C ARG A 278 17.55 7.67 8.69
N ARG A 279 17.00 6.50 8.38
CA ARG A 279 16.51 6.14 7.05
C ARG A 279 15.01 6.37 6.87
N ALA A 280 14.52 7.58 7.13
CA ALA A 280 13.09 7.88 7.08
C ALA A 280 12.42 7.48 5.74
N THR A 281 13.08 7.69 4.60
CA THR A 281 12.57 7.27 3.29
C THR A 281 12.46 5.75 3.16
N LEU A 282 13.44 5.00 3.67
CA LEU A 282 13.43 3.53 3.63
C LEU A 282 12.34 2.97 4.55
N SER A 283 12.28 3.46 5.79
CA SER A 283 11.25 3.06 6.76
C SER A 283 9.84 3.31 6.21
N THR A 284 9.62 4.48 5.59
CA THR A 284 8.34 4.79 4.94
C THR A 284 8.03 3.85 3.77
N SER A 285 9.04 3.46 3.00
CA SER A 285 8.85 2.56 1.84
C SER A 285 8.46 1.13 2.22
N VAL A 286 8.80 0.69 3.42
CA VAL A 286 8.45 -0.64 3.94
C VAL A 286 7.15 -0.59 4.76
N ILE A 287 6.97 0.46 5.57
CA ILE A 287 5.80 0.59 6.46
C ILE A 287 4.53 0.93 5.67
N THR A 288 4.59 1.82 4.66
CA THR A 288 3.39 2.25 3.93
C THR A 288 2.65 1.11 3.24
N PRO A 289 3.31 0.18 2.50
CA PRO A 289 2.61 -0.98 1.93
C PRO A 289 1.92 -1.85 2.99
N LEU A 290 2.57 -2.12 4.13
CA LEU A 290 1.94 -2.86 5.23
C LEU A 290 0.68 -2.15 5.74
N VAL A 291 0.76 -0.84 5.96
CA VAL A 291 -0.37 -0.03 6.44
C VAL A 291 -1.52 -0.07 5.44
N VAL A 292 -1.23 0.10 4.15
CA VAL A 292 -2.23 0.06 3.07
C VAL A 292 -2.93 -1.30 3.02
N ALA A 293 -2.18 -2.40 3.07
CA ALA A 293 -2.73 -3.75 3.07
C ALA A 293 -3.64 -3.97 4.29
N ALA A 294 -3.11 -3.71 5.48
CA ALA A 294 -3.84 -3.93 6.73
C ALA A 294 -5.09 -3.05 6.85
N ALA A 295 -4.98 -1.77 6.53
CA ALA A 295 -6.11 -0.86 6.60
C ALA A 295 -7.14 -1.18 5.52
N SER A 296 -6.75 -1.65 4.33
CA SER A 296 -7.69 -2.10 3.30
C SER A 296 -8.52 -3.30 3.79
N VAL A 297 -7.87 -4.31 4.37
CA VAL A 297 -8.54 -5.49 4.95
C VAL A 297 -9.43 -5.09 6.14
N GLY A 298 -8.88 -4.33 7.08
CA GLY A 298 -9.60 -3.90 8.28
C GLY A 298 -10.76 -2.97 7.99
N SER A 299 -10.73 -2.21 6.89
CA SER A 299 -11.87 -1.37 6.49
C SER A 299 -13.05 -2.22 6.03
N VAL A 300 -12.80 -3.30 5.26
CA VAL A 300 -13.86 -4.19 4.78
C VAL A 300 -14.42 -5.02 5.92
N PHE A 301 -13.57 -5.65 6.75
CA PHE A 301 -14.03 -6.41 7.91
C PHE A 301 -14.71 -5.53 8.96
N GLY A 302 -14.18 -4.32 9.18
CA GLY A 302 -14.80 -3.33 10.06
C GLY A 302 -16.21 -2.95 9.59
N MET A 303 -16.40 -2.76 8.30
CA MET A 303 -17.73 -2.53 7.72
C MET A 303 -18.67 -3.72 7.96
N VAL A 304 -18.21 -4.95 7.71
CA VAL A 304 -19.01 -6.16 7.93
C VAL A 304 -19.44 -6.28 9.39
N ASN A 305 -18.51 -6.05 10.32
CA ASN A 305 -18.79 -6.06 11.75
C ASN A 305 -19.76 -4.93 12.16
N GLN A 306 -19.60 -3.73 11.59
CA GLN A 306 -20.51 -2.62 11.85
C GLN A 306 -21.91 -2.90 11.30
N THR A 307 -22.03 -3.47 10.10
CA THR A 307 -23.30 -3.90 9.51
C THR A 307 -23.98 -4.92 10.41
N LYS A 308 -23.25 -5.95 10.87
CA LYS A 308 -23.78 -6.94 11.82
C LYS A 308 -24.33 -6.26 13.09
N ASN A 309 -23.57 -5.37 13.69
CA ASN A 309 -23.97 -4.65 14.90
C ASN A 309 -25.21 -3.78 14.69
N VAL A 310 -25.29 -3.05 13.58
CA VAL A 310 -26.45 -2.24 13.22
C VAL A 310 -27.70 -3.11 13.00
N THR A 311 -27.57 -4.24 12.32
CA THR A 311 -28.69 -5.15 12.06
C THR A 311 -29.21 -5.79 13.35
N ILE A 312 -28.31 -6.17 14.28
CA ILE A 312 -28.70 -6.64 15.62
C ILE A 312 -29.38 -5.51 16.42
N ALA A 313 -28.85 -4.29 16.35
CA ALA A 313 -29.42 -3.13 17.03
C ALA A 313 -30.85 -2.78 16.57
N LEU A 314 -31.20 -3.16 15.33
CA LEU A 314 -32.55 -3.04 14.76
C LEU A 314 -33.48 -4.21 15.15
N GLY A 315 -33.00 -5.20 15.89
CA GLY A 315 -33.79 -6.30 16.44
C GLY A 315 -33.72 -7.61 15.66
N ALA A 316 -32.84 -7.73 14.66
CA ALA A 316 -32.62 -9.00 13.99
C ALA A 316 -31.88 -9.99 14.91
N LYS A 317 -32.25 -11.27 14.84
CA LYS A 317 -31.52 -12.35 15.53
C LYS A 317 -30.21 -12.64 14.78
N GLU A 318 -29.16 -13.01 15.51
CA GLU A 318 -27.87 -13.31 14.89
C GLU A 318 -27.92 -14.42 13.83
N ALA A 319 -28.86 -15.36 13.97
CA ALA A 319 -29.06 -16.47 13.04
C ALA A 319 -29.63 -16.04 11.67
N ASP A 320 -30.31 -14.90 11.59
CA ASP A 320 -30.93 -14.39 10.36
C ASP A 320 -30.03 -13.41 9.60
N LEU A 321 -28.81 -13.17 10.11
CA LEU A 321 -27.85 -12.27 9.50
C LEU A 321 -27.24 -12.90 8.24
N GLN A 322 -27.56 -12.32 7.08
CA GLN A 322 -26.80 -12.57 5.86
C GLN A 322 -25.43 -11.89 5.95
N VAL A 323 -24.47 -12.54 6.62
CA VAL A 323 -23.07 -12.12 6.60
C VAL A 323 -22.43 -12.69 5.34
N SER A 324 -21.83 -11.83 4.51
CA SER A 324 -21.06 -12.28 3.34
C SER A 324 -20.02 -13.32 3.77
N PRO A 325 -19.97 -14.50 3.12
CA PRO A 325 -18.95 -15.50 3.37
C PRO A 325 -17.54 -14.88 3.36
N THR A 326 -16.67 -15.32 4.28
CA THR A 326 -15.29 -14.82 4.41
C THR A 326 -14.53 -14.84 3.08
N SER A 327 -14.81 -15.84 2.24
CA SER A 327 -14.26 -15.97 0.88
C SER A 327 -14.63 -14.82 -0.06
N GLN A 328 -15.86 -14.27 0.02
CA GLN A 328 -16.24 -13.07 -0.75
C GLN A 328 -15.47 -11.84 -0.28
N ILE A 329 -15.29 -11.71 1.03
CA ILE A 329 -14.55 -10.59 1.64
C ILE A 329 -13.08 -10.64 1.20
N VAL A 330 -12.47 -11.83 1.21
CA VAL A 330 -11.09 -12.05 0.74
C VAL A 330 -10.90 -11.61 -0.72
N LEU A 331 -11.88 -11.86 -1.58
CA LEU A 331 -11.83 -11.41 -2.97
C LEU A 331 -11.73 -9.87 -3.02
N ILE A 332 -12.55 -9.14 -2.27
CA ILE A 332 -12.65 -7.66 -2.30
C ILE A 332 -11.30 -6.98 -2.02
N PHE A 333 -10.53 -7.44 -1.05
CA PHE A 333 -9.27 -6.80 -0.66
C PHE A 333 -8.02 -7.47 -1.24
N SER A 334 -8.17 -8.56 -2.01
CA SER A 334 -7.03 -9.29 -2.59
C SER A 334 -6.11 -8.38 -3.42
N ALA A 335 -6.69 -7.52 -4.25
CA ALA A 335 -5.95 -6.64 -5.15
C ALA A 335 -5.02 -5.63 -4.45
N PRO A 336 -5.47 -4.78 -3.50
CA PRO A 336 -4.58 -3.87 -2.77
C PRO A 336 -3.52 -4.62 -1.95
N VAL A 337 -3.84 -5.80 -1.39
CA VAL A 337 -2.89 -6.62 -0.63
C VAL A 337 -1.77 -7.14 -1.52
N VAL A 338 -2.10 -7.64 -2.71
CA VAL A 338 -1.11 -8.11 -3.69
C VAL A 338 -0.18 -6.95 -4.11
N ILE A 339 -0.72 -5.78 -4.44
CA ILE A 339 0.09 -4.60 -4.79
C ILE A 339 1.03 -4.20 -3.64
N ALA A 340 0.51 -4.18 -2.42
CA ALA A 340 1.30 -3.86 -1.24
C ALA A 340 2.43 -4.88 -1.01
N ALA A 341 2.14 -6.18 -1.15
CA ALA A 341 3.12 -7.25 -1.00
C ALA A 341 4.28 -7.11 -2.02
N PHE A 342 3.95 -6.96 -3.31
CA PHE A 342 4.96 -6.74 -4.35
C PHE A 342 5.75 -5.46 -4.12
N SER A 343 5.10 -4.38 -3.69
CA SER A 343 5.76 -3.11 -3.37
C SER A 343 6.76 -3.26 -2.21
N GLY A 344 6.39 -4.00 -1.16
CA GLY A 344 7.28 -4.30 -0.04
C GLY A 344 8.49 -5.13 -0.46
N VAL A 345 8.29 -6.21 -1.22
CA VAL A 345 9.38 -7.05 -1.76
C VAL A 345 10.34 -6.23 -2.62
N ILE A 346 9.80 -5.40 -3.50
CA ILE A 346 10.59 -4.55 -4.39
C ILE A 346 11.38 -3.50 -3.59
N ALA A 347 10.79 -2.90 -2.56
CA ALA A 347 11.51 -1.97 -1.68
C ALA A 347 12.70 -2.65 -1.01
N VAL A 348 12.54 -3.90 -0.54
CA VAL A 348 13.65 -4.70 0.03
C VAL A 348 14.70 -5.04 -1.03
N TYR A 349 14.28 -5.48 -2.21
CA TYR A 349 15.19 -5.77 -3.33
C TYR A 349 16.04 -4.55 -3.74
N LEU A 350 15.42 -3.37 -3.81
CA LEU A 350 16.10 -2.13 -4.17
C LEU A 350 17.10 -1.68 -3.11
N THR A 351 16.85 -2.00 -1.84
CA THR A 351 17.69 -1.58 -0.70
C THR A 351 18.82 -2.56 -0.36
N ASN A 352 18.80 -3.77 -0.93
CA ASN A 352 19.77 -4.82 -0.62
C ASN A 352 21.24 -4.40 -0.86
N ARG A 353 21.53 -3.57 -1.88
CA ARG A 353 22.89 -3.09 -2.14
C ARG A 353 23.44 -2.24 -0.99
N TRP A 354 22.63 -1.33 -0.45
CA TRP A 354 23.05 -0.51 0.69
C TRP A 354 23.16 -1.32 1.96
N ARG A 355 22.30 -2.33 2.12
CA ARG A 355 22.41 -3.24 3.25
C ARG A 355 23.77 -3.96 3.25
N LYS A 356 24.28 -4.39 2.10
CA LYS A 356 25.64 -4.96 2.00
C LYS A 356 26.71 -3.97 2.45
N HIS A 357 26.62 -2.73 1.95
CA HIS A 357 27.54 -1.65 2.31
C HIS A 357 27.51 -1.35 3.83
N ASP A 358 26.31 -1.22 4.42
CA ASP A 358 26.15 -0.96 5.85
C ASP A 358 26.65 -2.11 6.72
N ILE A 359 26.41 -3.37 6.30
CA ILE A 359 26.91 -4.55 7.01
C ILE A 359 28.44 -4.55 6.99
N ALA A 360 29.07 -4.22 5.85
CA ALA A 360 30.51 -4.13 5.73
C ALA A 360 31.09 -3.00 6.57
N LEU A 361 30.45 -1.82 6.58
CA LEU A 361 30.84 -0.69 7.44
C LEU A 361 30.72 -1.03 8.93
N LEU A 362 29.61 -1.63 9.36
CA LEU A 362 29.42 -2.05 10.75
C LEU A 362 30.45 -3.11 11.16
N GLY A 363 30.76 -4.06 10.27
CA GLY A 363 31.82 -5.04 10.48
C GLY A 363 33.20 -4.39 10.60
N ALA A 364 33.53 -3.43 9.73
CA ALA A 364 34.79 -2.69 9.78
C ALA A 364 34.92 -1.82 11.04
N LEU A 365 33.81 -1.30 11.57
CA LEU A 365 33.74 -0.56 12.83
C LEU A 365 33.78 -1.47 14.08
N GLY A 366 33.90 -2.79 13.91
CA GLY A 366 34.05 -3.75 15.00
C GLY A 366 32.73 -4.30 15.56
N ALA A 367 31.58 -4.06 14.90
CA ALA A 367 30.33 -4.66 15.34
C ALA A 367 30.34 -6.18 15.15
N SER A 368 29.96 -6.94 16.19
CA SER A 368 29.92 -8.40 16.10
C SER A 368 28.90 -8.88 15.06
N ALA A 369 29.19 -9.97 14.36
CA ALA A 369 28.26 -10.58 13.40
C ALA A 369 26.92 -11.00 14.04
N SER A 370 26.91 -11.27 15.35
CA SER A 370 25.68 -11.51 16.12
C SER A 370 24.85 -10.22 16.25
N SER A 371 25.48 -9.10 16.62
CA SER A 371 24.82 -7.81 16.76
C SER A 371 24.21 -7.33 15.44
N ILE A 372 24.94 -7.50 14.33
CA ILE A 372 24.44 -7.16 12.98
C ILE A 372 23.22 -8.00 12.61
N ARG A 373 23.27 -9.33 12.83
CA ARG A 373 22.13 -10.23 12.52
C ARG A 373 20.88 -9.88 13.34
N TRP A 374 21.04 -9.68 14.65
CA TRP A 374 19.93 -9.31 15.53
C TRP A 374 19.41 -7.90 15.23
N SER A 375 20.25 -6.97 14.77
CA SER A 375 19.80 -5.63 14.39
C SER A 375 18.80 -5.67 13.22
N ALA A 376 18.96 -6.58 12.26
CA ALA A 376 18.02 -6.74 11.16
C ALA A 376 16.65 -7.28 11.62
N VAL A 377 16.64 -8.17 12.62
CA VAL A 377 15.41 -8.68 13.24
C VAL A 377 14.70 -7.55 14.00
N PHE A 378 15.43 -6.78 14.80
CA PHE A 378 14.87 -5.64 15.54
C PHE A 378 14.39 -4.51 14.61
N GLU A 379 15.07 -4.28 13.49
CA GLU A 379 14.62 -3.32 12.48
C GLU A 379 13.28 -3.74 11.86
N CYS A 380 13.10 -5.03 11.55
CA CYS A 380 11.81 -5.56 11.11
C CYS A 380 10.73 -5.38 12.18
N LEU A 381 11.06 -5.66 13.44
CA LEU A 381 10.13 -5.52 14.56
C LEU A 381 9.67 -4.06 14.70
N ILE A 382 10.58 -3.09 14.59
CA ILE A 382 10.25 -1.66 14.63
C ILE A 382 9.28 -1.31 13.49
N TYR A 383 9.54 -1.79 12.27
CA TYR A 383 8.65 -1.55 11.13
C TYR A 383 7.27 -2.19 11.31
N PHE A 384 7.22 -3.42 11.83
CA PHE A 384 5.98 -4.12 12.11
C PHE A 384 5.14 -3.40 13.15
N VAL A 385 5.71 -3.11 14.33
CA VAL A 385 5.00 -2.42 15.41
C VAL A 385 4.55 -1.03 14.94
N SER A 386 5.37 -0.33 14.15
CA SER A 386 4.98 0.95 13.57
C SER A 386 3.78 0.82 12.63
N ALA A 387 3.76 -0.19 11.77
CA ALA A 387 2.63 -0.46 10.88
C ALA A 387 1.36 -0.83 11.67
N VAL A 388 1.48 -1.69 12.68
CA VAL A 388 0.37 -2.08 13.57
C VAL A 388 -0.23 -0.86 14.26
N LEU A 389 0.60 0.01 14.84
CA LEU A 389 0.13 1.23 15.52
C LEU A 389 -0.60 2.18 14.57
N ILE A 390 -0.03 2.42 13.39
CA ILE A 390 -0.63 3.33 12.39
C ILE A 390 -1.96 2.75 11.87
N SER A 391 -1.99 1.48 11.48
CA SER A 391 -3.20 0.83 10.98
C SER A 391 -4.29 0.77 12.05
N THR A 392 -3.94 0.41 13.29
CA THR A 392 -4.90 0.37 14.40
C THR A 392 -5.44 1.76 14.71
N LEU A 393 -4.62 2.81 14.62
CA LEU A 393 -5.07 4.19 14.82
C LEU A 393 -6.07 4.61 13.73
N ILE A 394 -5.74 4.39 12.45
CA ILE A 394 -6.63 4.74 11.32
C ILE A 394 -7.98 4.03 11.45
N LEU A 395 -7.94 2.71 11.65
CA LEU A 395 -9.14 1.90 11.71
C LEU A 395 -9.94 2.11 13.00
N GLY A 396 -9.25 2.31 14.13
CA GLY A 396 -9.88 2.58 15.42
C GLY A 396 -10.60 3.93 15.44
N ILE A 397 -9.99 4.98 14.86
CA ILE A 397 -10.66 6.28 14.69
C ILE A 397 -11.89 6.13 13.81
N ASN A 398 -11.79 5.40 12.69
CA ASN A 398 -12.91 5.17 11.78
C ASN A 398 -14.07 4.45 12.49
N ALA A 399 -13.76 3.34 13.17
CA ALA A 399 -14.71 2.52 13.91
C ALA A 399 -15.41 3.30 15.03
N ALA A 400 -14.64 4.06 15.83
CA ALA A 400 -15.18 4.88 16.91
C ALA A 400 -16.08 6.00 16.38
N ALA A 401 -15.63 6.72 15.34
CA ALA A 401 -16.35 7.85 14.78
C ALA A 401 -17.67 7.44 14.12
N ILE A 402 -17.67 6.38 13.31
CA ILE A 402 -18.90 5.93 12.65
C ILE A 402 -19.85 5.25 13.62
N GLY A 403 -19.35 4.50 14.60
CA GLY A 403 -20.16 3.93 15.66
C GLY A 403 -20.88 5.00 16.48
N ALA A 404 -20.16 6.04 16.88
CA ALA A 404 -20.73 7.18 17.57
C ALA A 404 -21.74 7.93 16.70
N ALA A 405 -21.43 8.17 15.42
CA ALA A 405 -22.34 8.86 14.50
C ALA A 405 -23.65 8.08 14.29
N LEU A 406 -23.56 6.77 14.11
CA LEU A 406 -24.74 5.91 13.95
C LEU A 406 -25.58 5.85 15.23
N GLY A 407 -24.92 5.76 16.40
CA GLY A 407 -25.57 5.76 17.71
C GLY A 407 -26.23 7.07 18.11
N HIS A 408 -25.77 8.21 17.59
CA HIS A 408 -26.41 9.51 17.85
C HIS A 408 -27.62 9.80 16.96
N GLY A 409 -27.64 9.27 15.73
CA GLY A 409 -28.69 9.58 14.75
C GLY A 409 -29.48 8.36 14.31
N PRO A 410 -29.09 7.71 13.20
CA PRO A 410 -29.95 6.81 12.45
C PRO A 410 -30.30 5.51 13.18
N VAL A 411 -29.41 5.01 14.06
CA VAL A 411 -29.59 3.74 14.80
C VAL A 411 -29.12 3.90 16.25
N PRO A 412 -29.97 4.42 17.16
CA PRO A 412 -29.56 4.80 18.52
C PRO A 412 -29.02 3.68 19.42
N LYS A 413 -29.26 2.43 19.06
CA LYS A 413 -28.78 1.25 19.79
C LYS A 413 -27.45 0.71 19.26
N ALA A 414 -26.94 1.23 18.14
CA ALA A 414 -25.68 0.79 17.55
C ALA A 414 -24.50 1.50 18.24
N GLY A 415 -23.57 0.71 18.79
CA GLY A 415 -22.30 1.21 19.32
C GLY A 415 -21.14 1.13 18.34
N PRO A 416 -19.94 1.62 18.72
CA PRO A 416 -18.71 1.40 17.96
C PRO A 416 -18.27 -0.07 18.05
N VAL A 417 -17.88 -0.64 16.91
CA VAL A 417 -17.36 -2.00 16.81
C VAL A 417 -15.89 -1.98 16.45
N TRP A 418 -15.06 -2.60 17.29
CA TRP A 418 -13.62 -2.65 17.07
C TRP A 418 -13.23 -3.55 15.89
N VAL A 419 -12.01 -3.30 15.39
CA VAL A 419 -11.42 -4.02 14.26
C VAL A 419 -11.28 -5.50 14.59
N GLY A 420 -11.66 -6.36 13.66
CA GLY A 420 -11.51 -7.81 13.81
C GLY A 420 -10.06 -8.30 13.71
N ASN A 421 -9.84 -9.53 14.18
CA ASN A 421 -8.52 -10.16 14.28
C ASN A 421 -7.84 -10.39 12.91
N GLU A 422 -8.61 -10.36 11.83
CA GLU A 422 -8.18 -10.62 10.45
C GLU A 422 -7.13 -9.62 9.97
N THR A 423 -7.25 -8.37 10.41
CA THR A 423 -6.26 -7.31 10.11
C THR A 423 -4.89 -7.66 10.68
N TYR A 424 -4.86 -8.19 11.91
CA TYR A 424 -3.63 -8.56 12.59
C TYR A 424 -3.01 -9.82 11.98
N TYR A 425 -3.81 -10.80 11.57
CA TYR A 425 -3.31 -11.97 10.83
C TYR A 425 -2.61 -11.58 9.53
N LEU A 426 -3.18 -10.63 8.76
CA LEU A 426 -2.54 -10.12 7.55
C LEU A 426 -1.23 -9.39 7.86
N LEU A 427 -1.21 -8.57 8.90
CA LEU A 427 0.01 -7.88 9.34
C LEU A 427 1.10 -8.89 9.72
N ILE A 428 0.75 -9.97 10.42
CA ILE A 428 1.69 -11.05 10.78
C ILE A 428 2.22 -11.75 9.52
N ALA A 429 1.35 -12.05 8.54
CA ALA A 429 1.76 -12.64 7.28
C ALA A 429 2.70 -11.71 6.48
N GLY A 430 2.36 -10.43 6.37
CA GLY A 430 3.19 -9.42 5.72
C GLY A 430 4.53 -9.22 6.43
N PHE A 431 4.53 -9.23 7.76
CA PHE A 431 5.75 -9.21 8.57
C PHE A 431 6.62 -10.43 8.32
N SER A 432 6.03 -11.63 8.28
CA SER A 432 6.77 -12.86 8.02
C SER A 432 7.49 -12.77 6.67
N LEU A 433 6.80 -12.30 5.63
CA LEU A 433 7.37 -12.11 4.29
C LEU A 433 8.49 -11.06 4.28
N LEU A 434 8.32 -9.93 4.97
CA LEU A 434 9.36 -8.91 5.12
C LEU A 434 10.56 -9.43 5.91
N ALA A 435 10.32 -10.13 7.01
CA ALA A 435 11.35 -10.73 7.83
C ALA A 435 12.17 -11.71 7.00
N PHE A 436 11.56 -12.59 6.21
CA PHE A 436 12.30 -13.46 5.29
C PHE A 436 13.12 -12.66 4.27
N SER A 437 12.53 -11.64 3.67
CA SER A 437 13.19 -10.81 2.65
C SER A 437 14.36 -9.99 3.21
N ILE A 438 14.33 -9.67 4.51
CA ILE A 438 15.34 -8.85 5.19
C ILE A 438 16.39 -9.72 5.87
N VAL A 439 15.96 -10.68 6.68
CA VAL A 439 16.80 -11.46 7.59
C VAL A 439 17.64 -12.46 6.81
N ILE A 440 17.07 -13.16 5.81
CA ILE A 440 17.82 -14.16 5.05
C ILE A 440 19.04 -13.53 4.33
N PRO A 441 18.90 -12.43 3.56
CA PRO A 441 20.06 -11.79 2.96
C PRO A 441 21.08 -11.30 3.99
N THR A 442 20.64 -10.69 5.10
CA THR A 442 21.58 -10.24 6.15
C THR A 442 22.37 -11.41 6.73
N PHE A 443 21.73 -12.56 6.96
CA PHE A 443 22.39 -13.74 7.49
C PHE A 443 23.37 -14.37 6.50
N HIS A 444 23.09 -14.27 5.20
CA HIS A 444 24.00 -14.73 4.16
C HIS A 444 25.22 -13.79 4.05
N GLU A 445 25.00 -12.49 3.95
CA GLU A 445 26.09 -11.50 3.77
C GLU A 445 26.99 -11.36 4.99
N THR A 446 26.47 -11.57 6.21
CA THR A 446 27.30 -11.54 7.43
C THR A 446 28.28 -12.71 7.54
N LYS A 447 28.11 -13.79 6.75
CA LYS A 447 29.09 -14.89 6.67
C LYS A 447 30.27 -14.57 5.76
N THR A 448 30.08 -13.69 4.79
CA THR A 448 31.08 -13.30 3.80
C THR A 448 31.26 -11.79 3.87
N ILE A 449 32.05 -11.31 4.84
CA ILE A 449 32.34 -9.87 4.95
C ILE A 449 33.20 -9.49 3.73
N ASP A 450 32.54 -8.99 2.69
CA ASP A 450 33.20 -8.50 1.50
C ASP A 450 33.60 -7.03 1.71
N VAL A 451 34.86 -6.81 2.08
CA VAL A 451 35.42 -5.47 2.29
C VAL A 451 35.40 -4.65 0.99
N ALA A 452 35.36 -5.30 -0.19
CA ALA A 452 35.24 -4.60 -1.47
C ALA A 452 33.90 -3.86 -1.62
N ALA A 453 32.86 -4.26 -0.86
CA ALA A 453 31.57 -3.58 -0.83
C ALA A 453 31.62 -2.17 -0.22
N ILE A 454 32.69 -1.83 0.51
CA ILE A 454 32.90 -0.48 1.07
C ILE A 454 33.32 0.51 -0.02
N VAL A 455 33.96 0.05 -1.10
CA VAL A 455 34.58 0.89 -2.14
C VAL A 455 33.67 1.10 -3.37
N GLN A 456 32.56 0.35 -3.51
CA GLN A 456 31.70 0.28 -4.72
C GLN A 456 30.37 1.03 -4.62
#